data_AF-H8FWH3-F1
#
_entry.id   AF-H8FWH3-F1
#
_cell.length_a   1.000
_cell.length_b   1.000
_cell.length_c   1.000
_cell.angle_alpha   90.00
_cell.angle_beta   90.00
_cell.angle_gamma   90.00
#
_symmetry.space_group_name_H-M   'P 1'
#
loop_
_entity.id
_entity.type
_entity.pdbx_description
1 polymer ?
#
loop_
_entity_poly.entity_id
_entity_poly.type
_entity_poly.pdbx_seq_one_letter_code
_entity_poly.pdbx_strand_id
1 'polypeptide(L)'
;MAVAGGVWHHIFRDSHPDPLGFGHAPSRFSDPWKSARTRFGVYYAGGSFETAFLETLVRDTRNLNPGLLLLSSRDLDVYVHVAITV
;
A
#
# COMPACT_ATOMS: atom_id res chain seq x y z
N MET A 1 18.94 -0.61 0.99
CA MET A 1 18.74 -0.19 -0.41
C MET A 1 17.97 -1.29 -1.13
N ALA A 2 17.14 -0.95 -2.11
CA ALA A 2 16.48 -1.95 -2.94
C ALA A 2 17.52 -2.72 -3.77
N VAL A 3 17.40 -4.04 -3.79
CA VAL A 3 18.25 -4.93 -4.59
C VAL A 3 17.41 -5.57 -5.69
N ALA A 4 17.97 -5.71 -6.88
CA ALA A 4 17.31 -6.42 -7.97
C ALA A 4 17.01 -7.87 -7.55
N GLY A 5 15.79 -8.33 -7.82
CA GLY A 5 15.31 -9.65 -7.36
C GLY A 5 14.86 -9.70 -5.90
N GLY A 6 14.91 -8.59 -5.16
CA GLY A 6 14.35 -8.51 -3.81
C GLY A 6 12.82 -8.60 -3.78
N VAL A 7 12.27 -9.22 -2.75
CA VAL A 7 10.82 -9.33 -2.52
C VAL A 7 10.32 -8.11 -1.76
N TRP A 8 9.24 -7.51 -2.24
CA TRP A 8 8.60 -6.33 -1.66
C TRP A 8 7.13 -6.61 -1.41
N HIS A 9 6.60 -6.10 -0.30
CA HIS A 9 5.31 -6.50 0.24
C HIS A 9 4.31 -5.37 0.08
N HIS A 10 3.14 -5.65 -0.50
CA HIS A 10 2.07 -4.66 -0.71
C HIS A 10 0.76 -5.16 -0.11
N ILE A 11 0.05 -4.28 0.59
CA ILE A 11 -1.27 -4.54 1.19
C ILE A 11 -2.26 -3.55 0.60
N PHE A 12 -3.34 -4.07 0.02
CA PHE A 12 -4.36 -3.27 -0.67
C PHE A 12 -5.75 -3.84 -0.41
N ARG A 13 -6.77 -2.98 -0.51
CA ARG A 13 -8.16 -3.40 -0.31
C ARG A 13 -8.62 -4.22 -1.51
N ASP A 14 -9.30 -5.33 -1.28
CA ASP A 14 -9.89 -6.18 -2.33
C ASP A 14 -10.87 -5.43 -3.27
N SER A 15 -11.50 -4.38 -2.76
CA SER A 15 -12.32 -3.43 -3.53
C SER A 15 -11.53 -2.66 -4.59
N HIS A 16 -10.20 -2.64 -4.55
CA HIS A 16 -9.37 -2.05 -5.61
C HIS A 16 -9.15 -3.09 -6.71
N PRO A 17 -9.70 -2.86 -7.93
CA PRO A 17 -9.65 -3.85 -9.01
C PRO A 17 -8.25 -4.00 -9.63
N ASP A 18 -7.39 -2.98 -9.49
CA ASP A 18 -6.00 -3.04 -9.89
C ASP A 18 -5.10 -3.26 -8.65
N PRO A 19 -4.52 -4.46 -8.47
CA PRO A 19 -3.65 -4.78 -7.35
C PRO A 19 -2.37 -3.93 -7.33
N LEU A 20 -1.88 -3.46 -8.48
CA LEU A 20 -0.73 -2.57 -8.50
C LEU A 20 -1.10 -1.17 -8.02
N GLY A 21 -2.36 -0.76 -8.18
CA GLY A 21 -2.87 0.51 -7.63
C GLY A 21 -2.04 1.74 -8.06
N PHE A 22 -1.33 1.66 -9.19
CA PHE A 22 -0.46 2.73 -9.65
C PHE A 22 -1.33 3.94 -10.01
N GLY A 23 -1.09 5.08 -9.37
CA GLY A 23 -1.92 6.25 -9.62
C GLY A 23 -1.43 7.54 -8.99
N HIS A 24 -2.10 8.62 -9.36
CA HIS A 24 -1.76 10.00 -9.00
C HIS A 24 -2.48 10.48 -7.72
N ALA A 25 -2.84 9.54 -6.84
CA ALA A 25 -3.49 9.84 -5.56
C ALA A 25 -2.57 10.69 -4.67
N PRO A 26 -3.12 11.49 -3.74
CA PRO A 26 -2.28 12.21 -2.76
C PRO A 26 -1.46 11.20 -1.96
N SER A 27 -0.15 11.42 -1.86
CA SER A 27 0.72 10.55 -1.07
C SER A 27 1.97 11.31 -0.62
N ARG A 28 2.60 10.82 0.46
CA ARG A 28 3.80 11.45 1.05
C ARG A 28 4.99 11.49 0.09
N PHE A 29 5.01 10.54 -0.84
CA PHE A 29 6.07 10.40 -1.82
C PHE A 29 5.70 10.94 -3.19
N SER A 30 4.42 11.18 -3.49
CA SER A 30 3.95 11.70 -4.77
C SER A 30 3.82 13.23 -4.70
N ASP A 31 4.93 13.96 -4.80
CA ASP A 31 4.88 15.41 -4.73
C ASP A 31 5.81 16.10 -5.73
N PRO A 32 5.27 16.98 -6.58
CA PRO A 32 6.09 18.04 -7.16
C PRO A 32 5.50 19.46 -6.99
N TRP A 33 4.67 19.69 -5.97
CA TRP A 33 4.00 20.95 -5.59
C TRP A 33 2.75 21.32 -6.43
N LYS A 34 1.58 20.91 -5.88
CA LYS A 34 0.22 21.52 -5.94
C LYS A 34 -0.80 21.18 -7.05
N SER A 35 -0.51 20.48 -8.15
CA SER A 35 -1.56 20.12 -9.14
C SER A 35 -1.74 18.61 -9.31
N ALA A 36 -2.99 18.16 -9.48
CA ALA A 36 -3.29 16.76 -9.79
C ALA A 36 -2.64 16.28 -11.11
N ARG A 37 -2.39 17.20 -12.05
CA ARG A 37 -1.78 16.92 -13.36
C ARG A 37 -0.26 16.67 -13.30
N THR A 38 0.40 17.13 -12.25
CA THR A 38 1.86 17.06 -12.13
C THR A 38 2.34 15.95 -11.18
N ARG A 39 1.43 15.33 -10.41
CA ARG A 39 1.77 14.22 -9.53
C ARG A 39 2.37 13.07 -10.33
N PHE A 40 3.45 12.49 -9.85
CA PHE A 40 3.92 11.20 -10.36
C PHE A 40 3.16 10.06 -9.67
N GLY A 41 2.95 8.98 -10.43
CA GLY A 41 2.35 7.77 -9.89
C GLY A 41 3.31 7.06 -8.96
N VAL A 42 2.79 6.53 -7.86
CA VAL A 42 3.57 5.88 -6.81
C VAL A 42 3.03 4.49 -6.54
N TYR A 43 3.94 3.57 -6.24
CA TYR A 43 3.65 2.23 -5.77
C TYR A 43 4.24 2.07 -4.37
N TYR A 44 3.40 1.75 -3.38
CA TYR A 44 3.81 1.60 -1.99
C TYR A 44 4.06 0.13 -1.67
N ALA A 45 5.31 -0.21 -1.38
CA ALA A 45 5.64 -1.54 -0.88
C ALA A 45 6.65 -1.46 0.27
N GLY A 46 6.48 -2.33 1.26
CA GLY A 46 7.39 -2.51 2.38
C GLY A 46 8.49 -3.51 2.06
N GLY A 47 9.66 -3.35 2.69
CA GLY A 47 10.73 -4.35 2.63
C GLY A 47 10.41 -5.66 3.37
N SER A 48 9.36 -5.65 4.19
CA SER A 48 8.79 -6.81 4.87
C SER A 48 7.26 -6.68 4.98
N PHE A 49 6.58 -7.78 5.29
CA PHE A 49 5.14 -7.80 5.53
C PHE A 49 4.75 -6.87 6.70
N GLU A 50 5.48 -6.92 7.81
CA GLU A 50 5.24 -6.11 8.99
C GLU A 50 5.37 -4.62 8.69
N THR A 51 6.34 -4.25 7.83
CA THR A 51 6.50 -2.87 7.39
C THR A 51 5.29 -2.41 6.57
N ALA A 52 4.82 -3.24 5.62
CA ALA A 52 3.65 -2.93 4.82
C ALA A 52 2.37 -2.84 5.67
N PHE A 53 2.24 -3.71 6.67
CA PHE A 53 1.14 -3.71 7.63
C PHE A 53 1.11 -2.44 8.49
N LEU A 54 2.24 -2.06 9.11
CA LEU A 54 2.32 -0.86 9.93
C LEU A 54 2.08 0.42 9.11
N GLU A 55 2.64 0.52 7.90
CA GLU A 55 2.39 1.67 7.01
C GLU A 55 0.91 1.75 6.59
N THR A 56 0.22 0.62 6.44
CA THR A 56 -1.23 0.58 6.17
C THR A 56 -2.03 1.15 7.34
N LEU A 57 -1.71 0.77 8.58
CA LEU A 57 -2.36 1.32 9.78
C LEU A 57 -2.12 2.83 9.93
N VAL A 58 -0.88 3.28 9.69
CA VAL A 58 -0.52 4.70 9.77
C VAL A 58 -1.23 5.51 8.70
N ARG A 59 -1.31 5.00 7.46
CA ARG A 59 -2.06 5.62 6.36
C ARG A 59 -3.54 5.79 6.71
N ASP A 60 -4.18 4.71 7.14
CA ASP A 60 -5.62 4.68 7.43
C ASP A 60 -5.97 5.58 8.62
N THR A 61 -5.10 5.61 9.65
CA THR A 61 -5.22 6.57 10.77
C THR A 61 -5.14 8.02 10.29
N ARG A 62 -4.18 8.37 9.42
CA ARG A 62 -4.05 9.74 8.87
C ARG A 62 -5.24 10.14 7.98
N ASN A 63 -5.86 9.17 7.32
CA ASN A 63 -7.06 9.39 6.51
C ASN A 63 -8.36 9.43 7.33
N LEU A 64 -8.25 9.44 8.67
CA LEU A 64 -9.39 9.40 9.60
C LEU A 64 -10.32 8.19 9.36
N ASN A 65 -9.76 7.10 8.84
CA ASN A 65 -10.46 5.84 8.61
C ASN A 65 -9.69 4.67 9.24
N PRO A 66 -9.47 4.65 10.56
CA PRO A 66 -8.71 3.59 11.24
C PRO A 66 -9.54 2.30 11.41
N GLY A 67 -10.43 1.98 10.47
CA GLY A 67 -11.33 0.82 10.55
C GLY A 67 -10.58 -0.51 10.75
N LEU A 68 -11.34 -1.60 10.87
CA LEU A 68 -10.73 -2.92 11.06
C LEU A 68 -9.84 -3.29 9.87
N LEU A 69 -8.62 -3.71 10.17
CA LEU A 69 -7.69 -4.30 9.21
C LEU A 69 -7.75 -5.82 9.39
N LEU A 70 -8.67 -6.48 8.68
CA LEU A 70 -8.85 -7.92 8.78
C LEU A 70 -7.80 -8.64 7.94
N LEU A 71 -7.06 -9.55 8.59
CA LEU A 71 -6.13 -10.47 7.94
C LEU A 71 -6.53 -11.90 8.29
N SER A 72 -6.85 -12.69 7.29
CA SER A 72 -7.01 -14.13 7.44
C SER A 72 -5.67 -14.84 7.38
N SER A 73 -5.59 -16.08 7.86
CA SER A 73 -4.38 -16.90 7.71
C SER A 73 -4.01 -17.12 6.24
N ARG A 74 -5.00 -17.17 5.34
CA ARG A 74 -4.79 -17.28 3.89
C ARG A 74 -4.11 -16.03 3.31
N ASP A 75 -4.44 -14.86 3.83
CA ASP A 75 -3.83 -13.59 3.40
C ASP A 75 -2.35 -13.54 3.82
N LEU A 76 -2.02 -14.21 4.92
CA LEU A 76 -0.64 -14.41 5.33
C LEU A 76 0.08 -15.35 4.35
N ASP A 77 -0.52 -16.45 3.88
CA ASP A 77 0.14 -17.37 2.94
C ASP A 77 0.64 -16.71 1.63
N VAL A 78 0.12 -15.53 1.27
CA VAL A 78 0.48 -14.75 0.08
C VAL A 78 1.27 -13.47 0.39
N TYR A 79 2.14 -13.53 1.41
CA TYR A 79 2.93 -12.44 2.04
C TYR A 79 3.39 -11.28 1.14
N VAL A 80 3.68 -11.52 -0.13
CA VAL A 80 4.23 -10.51 -1.06
C VAL A 80 3.18 -9.53 -1.58
N HIS A 81 1.96 -9.98 -1.86
CA HIS A 81 0.94 -9.14 -2.46
C HIS A 81 -0.43 -9.51 -1.89
N VAL A 82 -0.79 -8.82 -0.81
CA VAL A 82 -1.89 -9.24 0.07
C VAL A 82 -3.11 -8.36 -0.18
N ALA A 83 -4.15 -8.98 -0.76
CA ALA A 83 -5.48 -8.39 -0.79
C ALA A 83 -6.11 -8.57 0.59
N ILE A 84 -6.65 -7.51 1.17
CA ILE A 84 -7.40 -7.58 2.42
C ILE A 84 -8.87 -7.33 2.16
N THR A 85 -9.71 -8.18 2.75
CA THR A 85 -11.16 -8.01 2.75
C THR A 85 -11.53 -6.89 3.71
N VAL A 86 -12.29 -5.90 3.24
CA VAL A 86 -12.77 -4.77 4.06
C VAL A 86 -14.29 -4.68 4.02
#